data_AF-A0A7K6H0E4-F1
#
_entry.id   AF-A0A7K6H0E4-F1
#
_cell.length_a   1.000
_cell.length_b   1.000
_cell.length_c   1.000
_cell.angle_alpha   90.00
_cell.angle_beta   90.00
_cell.angle_gamma   90.00
#
_symmetry.space_group_name_H-M   'P 1'
#
loop_
_entity.id
_entity.type
_entity.pdbx_description
1 polymer ?
#
loop_
_entity_poly.entity_id
_entity_poly.type
_entity_poly.pdbx_seq_one_letter_code
_entity_poly.pdbx_strand_id
1 'polypeptide(L)'
;MDCEVDEVAQVLLQMVWNSLEFIQKAARQALRIMVENVTPARAMAALMDSGLQSCHVQVRKCAAEHLLSTMEKIGVTKLAGSHRAERLAHVAGMLAKDSHKDTRHYGLEMVRMLLTHQKFKRLLEQSLSTRDL
;
A
#
# COMPACT_ATOMS: atom_id res chain seq x y z
N MET A 1 -14.77 14.07 7.22
CA MET A 1 -14.47 12.77 6.58
C MET A 1 -12.97 12.49 6.54
N ASP A 2 -12.10 13.43 6.16
CA ASP A 2 -10.66 13.11 6.03
C ASP A 2 -9.93 12.78 7.35
N CYS A 3 -10.38 13.27 8.52
CA CYS A 3 -9.74 12.99 9.82
C CYS A 3 -9.93 11.55 10.30
N GLU A 4 -11.09 10.94 10.03
CA GLU A 4 -11.46 9.62 10.56
C GLU A 4 -10.85 8.46 9.73
N VAL A 5 -10.37 8.73 8.51
CA VAL A 5 -9.87 7.69 7.61
C VAL A 5 -8.71 6.89 8.21
N ASP A 6 -7.82 7.55 8.96
CA ASP A 6 -6.68 6.87 9.59
C ASP A 6 -7.14 5.93 10.70
N GLU A 7 -8.07 6.40 11.55
CA GLU A 7 -8.63 5.62 12.65
C GLU A 7 -9.46 4.44 12.12
N VAL A 8 -10.33 4.68 11.13
CA VAL A 8 -11.13 3.63 10.49
C VAL A 8 -10.24 2.61 9.79
N ALA A 9 -9.20 3.04 9.06
CA ALA A 9 -8.24 2.13 8.44
C ALA A 9 -7.55 1.25 9.49
N GLN A 10 -7.08 1.85 10.58
CA GLN A 10 -6.41 1.14 11.66
C GLN A 10 -7.33 0.11 12.33
N VAL A 11 -8.55 0.50 12.70
CA VAL A 11 -9.54 -0.40 13.32
C VAL A 11 -9.86 -1.57 12.40
N LEU A 12 -10.15 -1.30 11.13
CA LEU A 12 -10.48 -2.36 10.17
C LEU A 12 -9.30 -3.31 9.96
N LEU A 13 -8.07 -2.79 9.85
CA LEU A 13 -6.87 -3.62 9.73
C LEU A 13 -6.62 -4.48 10.98
N GLN A 14 -6.93 -3.99 12.19
CA GLN A 14 -6.88 -4.80 13.39
C GLN A 14 -7.90 -5.97 13.35
N MET A 15 -9.12 -5.70 12.88
CA MET A 15 -10.16 -6.72 12.72
C MET A 15 -9.82 -7.77 11.66
N VAL A 16 -8.98 -7.43 10.67
CA VAL A 16 -8.50 -8.38 9.64
C VAL A 16 -7.64 -9.52 10.22
N TRP A 17 -6.98 -9.32 11.37
CA TRP A 17 -6.14 -10.36 11.98
C TRP A 17 -6.67 -10.89 13.32
N ASN A 18 -7.37 -10.07 14.11
CA ASN A 18 -7.78 -10.43 15.48
C ASN A 18 -9.25 -10.87 15.59
N SER A 19 -9.81 -11.49 14.55
CA SER A 19 -11.24 -11.84 14.54
C SER A 19 -11.54 -13.14 13.78
N LEU A 20 -12.76 -13.64 13.95
CA LEU A 20 -13.27 -14.81 13.23
C LEU A 20 -13.33 -14.54 11.73
N GLU A 21 -13.25 -15.61 10.91
CA GLU A 21 -13.12 -15.49 9.45
C GLU A 21 -14.22 -14.63 8.80
N PHE A 22 -15.46 -14.72 9.28
CA PHE A 22 -16.56 -13.89 8.77
C PHE A 22 -16.37 -12.39 9.06
N ILE A 23 -15.82 -12.06 10.23
CA ILE A 23 -15.49 -10.68 10.62
C ILE A 23 -14.30 -10.18 9.81
N GLN A 24 -13.28 -11.03 9.59
CA GLN A 24 -12.15 -10.65 8.74
C GLN A 24 -12.62 -10.32 7.32
N LYS A 25 -13.52 -11.11 6.74
CA LYS A 25 -14.12 -10.84 5.42
C LYS A 25 -14.90 -9.53 5.42
N ALA A 26 -15.73 -9.29 6.43
CA ALA A 26 -16.47 -8.04 6.57
C ALA A 26 -15.55 -6.82 6.73
N ALA A 27 -14.47 -6.94 7.51
CA ALA A 27 -13.48 -5.89 7.72
C ALA A 27 -12.73 -5.53 6.43
N ARG A 28 -12.29 -6.54 5.66
CA ARG A 28 -11.68 -6.32 4.33
C ARG A 28 -12.65 -5.62 3.38
N GLN A 29 -13.92 -6.04 3.38
CA GLN A 29 -14.95 -5.42 2.55
C GLN A 29 -15.22 -3.97 2.95
N ALA A 30 -15.31 -3.66 4.25
CA ALA A 30 -15.47 -2.30 4.74
C ALA A 30 -14.26 -1.42 4.39
N LEU A 31 -13.04 -1.97 4.49
CA LEU A 31 -11.82 -1.25 4.14
C LEU A 31 -11.79 -0.92 2.65
N ARG A 32 -12.21 -1.85 1.79
CA ARG A 32 -12.38 -1.63 0.35
C ARG A 32 -13.36 -0.49 0.07
N ILE A 33 -14.55 -0.53 0.67
CA ILE A 33 -15.57 0.52 0.50
C ILE A 33 -15.02 1.87 0.95
N MET A 34 -14.34 1.94 2.09
CA MET A 34 -13.72 3.17 2.58
C MET A 34 -12.71 3.73 1.55
N VAL A 35 -11.79 2.90 1.06
CA VAL A 35 -10.78 3.27 0.06
C VAL A 35 -11.43 3.76 -1.25
N GLU A 36 -12.57 3.19 -1.63
CA GLU A 36 -13.33 3.61 -2.82
C GLU A 36 -14.06 4.95 -2.65
N ASN A 37 -14.38 5.37 -1.42
CA ASN A 37 -15.20 6.56 -1.15
C ASN A 37 -14.42 7.79 -0.66
N VAL A 38 -13.12 7.65 -0.35
CA VAL A 38 -12.24 8.77 0.01
C VAL A 38 -11.36 9.18 -1.17
N THR A 39 -10.71 10.35 -1.09
CA THR A 39 -9.77 10.73 -2.14
C THR A 39 -8.63 9.70 -2.25
N PRO A 40 -8.19 9.30 -3.46
CA PRO A 40 -7.13 8.31 -3.61
C PRO A 40 -5.83 8.71 -2.89
N ALA A 41 -5.53 10.02 -2.84
CA ALA A 41 -4.38 10.52 -2.10
C ALA A 41 -4.52 10.30 -0.58
N ARG A 42 -5.74 10.38 -0.02
CA ARG A 42 -5.99 10.11 1.40
C ARG A 42 -5.95 8.62 1.71
N ALA A 43 -6.61 7.79 0.89
CA ALA A 43 -6.55 6.33 1.03
C ALA A 43 -5.11 5.80 1.02
N MET A 44 -4.31 6.28 0.06
CA MET A 44 -2.90 5.91 -0.06
C MET A 44 -2.09 6.26 1.19
N ALA A 45 -2.30 7.46 1.76
CA ALA A 45 -1.61 7.86 2.99
C ALA A 45 -1.97 6.93 4.17
N ALA A 46 -3.26 6.73 4.41
CA ALA A 46 -3.75 5.89 5.51
C ALA A 46 -3.22 4.46 5.42
N LEU A 47 -3.21 3.86 4.22
CA LEU A 47 -2.70 2.49 4.01
C LEU A 47 -1.19 2.39 4.24
N MET A 48 -0.41 3.38 3.79
CA MET A 48 1.04 3.42 3.99
C MET A 48 1.43 3.62 5.45
N ASP A 49 0.62 4.33 6.23
CA ASP A 49 0.87 4.62 7.64
C ASP A 49 0.46 3.48 8.58
N SER A 50 -0.62 2.75 8.27
CA SER A 50 -1.23 1.80 9.20
C SER A 50 -1.01 0.32 8.90
N GLY A 51 -0.79 -0.06 7.63
CA GLY A 51 -0.91 -1.47 7.22
C GLY A 51 0.39 -2.20 6.83
N LEU A 52 1.35 -1.49 6.26
CA LEU A 52 2.45 -2.12 5.52
C LEU A 52 3.59 -2.62 6.41
N GLN A 53 3.72 -2.11 7.64
CA GLN A 53 4.75 -2.51 8.60
C GLN A 53 4.23 -3.49 9.68
N SER A 54 2.99 -3.98 9.54
CA SER A 54 2.39 -4.90 10.51
C SER A 54 3.16 -6.23 10.60
N CYS A 55 3.31 -6.77 11.81
CA CYS A 55 3.84 -8.12 12.00
C CYS A 55 2.90 -9.21 11.43
N HIS A 56 1.61 -8.89 11.26
CA HIS A 56 0.60 -9.82 10.76
C HIS A 56 0.52 -9.83 9.24
N VAL A 57 0.75 -11.01 8.66
CA VAL A 57 0.75 -11.23 7.20
C VAL A 57 -0.58 -10.83 6.55
N GLN A 58 -1.71 -11.13 7.19
CA GLN A 58 -3.04 -10.80 6.67
C GLN A 58 -3.25 -9.29 6.53
N VAL A 59 -2.70 -8.51 7.47
CA VAL A 59 -2.77 -7.04 7.46
C VAL A 59 -1.92 -6.49 6.32
N ARG A 60 -0.65 -6.92 6.22
CA ARG A 60 0.24 -6.48 5.14
C ARG A 60 -0.31 -6.82 3.76
N LYS A 61 -0.83 -8.04 3.58
CA LYS A 61 -1.47 -8.48 2.34
C LYS A 61 -2.63 -7.56 1.96
N CYS A 62 -3.57 -7.35 2.90
CA CYS A 62 -4.76 -6.55 2.65
C CYS A 62 -4.41 -5.09 2.32
N ALA A 63 -3.47 -4.49 3.06
CA ALA A 63 -3.02 -3.14 2.80
C ALA A 63 -2.29 -3.01 1.45
N ALA A 64 -1.46 -3.99 1.07
CA ALA A 64 -0.76 -4.00 -0.20
C ALA A 64 -1.71 -4.13 -1.41
N GLU A 65 -2.73 -4.98 -1.30
CA GLU A 65 -3.77 -5.14 -2.32
C GLU A 65 -4.50 -3.81 -2.59
N HIS A 66 -4.98 -3.15 -1.53
CA HIS A 66 -5.68 -1.87 -1.67
C HIS A 66 -4.75 -0.72 -2.10
N LEU A 67 -3.48 -0.75 -1.69
CA LEU A 67 -2.50 0.23 -2.14
C LEU A 67 -2.26 0.11 -3.64
N LEU A 68 -2.12 -1.10 -4.18
CA LEU A 68 -1.90 -1.31 -5.61
C LEU A 68 -3.09 -0.76 -6.41
N SER A 69 -4.31 -1.13 -6.02
CA SER A 69 -5.52 -0.61 -6.67
C SER A 69 -5.62 0.92 -6.59
N THR A 70 -5.20 1.52 -5.48
CA THR A 70 -5.17 2.98 -5.32
C THR A 70 -4.12 3.62 -6.24
N MET A 71 -2.94 3.03 -6.35
CA MET A 71 -1.87 3.48 -7.26
C MET A 71 -2.31 3.40 -8.72
N GLU A 72 -2.97 2.31 -9.12
CA GLU A 72 -3.56 2.12 -10.46
C GLU A 72 -4.56 3.23 -10.79
N LYS A 73 -5.47 3.54 -9.85
CA LYS A 73 -6.47 4.61 -10.02
C LYS A 73 -5.84 6.00 -10.16
N ILE A 74 -4.76 6.29 -9.44
CA ILE A 74 -4.07 7.58 -9.53
C ILE A 74 -3.26 7.67 -10.84
N GLY A 75 -2.60 6.59 -11.22
CA GLY A 75 -1.73 6.50 -12.39
C GLY A 75 -0.32 7.03 -12.12
N VAL A 76 0.67 6.38 -12.75
CA VAL A 76 2.11 6.59 -12.50
C VAL A 76 2.57 8.04 -12.68
N THR A 77 2.03 8.78 -13.65
CA THR A 77 2.42 10.17 -13.93
C THR A 77 2.03 11.11 -12.78
N LYS A 78 0.81 10.96 -12.24
CA LYS A 78 0.35 11.75 -11.08
C LYS A 78 1.11 11.35 -9.81
N LEU A 79 1.38 10.06 -9.63
CA LEU A 79 2.20 9.58 -8.52
C LEU A 79 3.61 10.19 -8.55
N ALA A 80 4.22 10.26 -9.74
CA ALA A 80 5.55 10.83 -9.94
C ALA A 80 5.58 12.34 -9.62
N GLY A 81 4.50 13.07 -9.90
CA GLY A 81 4.35 14.48 -9.55
C GLY A 81 4.09 14.74 -8.06
N SER A 82 3.77 13.71 -7.26
CA SER A 82 3.44 13.88 -5.85
C SER A 82 4.68 14.01 -4.95
N HIS A 83 4.52 14.67 -3.80
CA HIS A 83 5.51 14.70 -2.73
C HIS A 83 5.77 13.32 -2.09
N ARG A 84 4.97 12.30 -2.44
CA ARG A 84 5.08 10.93 -1.89
C ARG A 84 5.84 9.98 -2.81
N ALA A 85 6.34 10.44 -3.96
CA ALA A 85 6.99 9.58 -4.95
C ALA A 85 8.15 8.75 -4.36
N GLU A 86 9.03 9.37 -3.56
CA GLU A 86 10.14 8.67 -2.92
C GLU A 86 9.67 7.58 -1.95
N ARG A 87 8.71 7.94 -1.08
CA ARG A 87 8.12 7.01 -0.13
C ARG A 87 7.42 5.85 -0.83
N LEU A 88 6.74 6.10 -1.95
CA LEU A 88 6.09 5.07 -2.77
C LEU A 88 7.09 4.11 -3.40
N ALA A 89 8.19 4.62 -3.96
CA ALA A 89 9.26 3.77 -4.50
C ALA A 89 9.84 2.87 -3.40
N HIS A 90 10.12 3.43 -2.22
CA HIS A 90 10.60 2.67 -1.08
C HIS A 90 9.60 1.58 -0.64
N VAL A 91 8.32 1.94 -0.50
CA VAL A 91 7.26 1.01 -0.10
C VAL A 91 7.08 -0.12 -1.11
N ALA A 92 7.03 0.19 -2.41
CA ALA A 92 6.91 -0.80 -3.46
C ALA A 92 8.12 -1.77 -3.45
N GLY A 93 9.33 -1.24 -3.31
CA GLY A 93 10.55 -2.05 -3.20
C GLY A 93 10.60 -2.92 -1.93
N MET A 94 10.09 -2.41 -0.80
CA MET A 94 9.95 -3.18 0.44
C MET A 94 8.96 -4.34 0.26
N LEU A 95 7.76 -4.08 -0.27
CA LEU A 95 6.73 -5.09 -0.49
C LEU A 95 7.19 -6.13 -1.52
N ALA A 96 7.91 -5.73 -2.58
CA ALA A 96 8.49 -6.63 -3.56
C ALA A 96 9.51 -7.64 -2.97
N LYS A 97 9.94 -7.42 -1.72
CA LYS A 97 10.81 -8.32 -0.94
C LYS A 97 10.09 -8.96 0.26
N ASP A 98 8.76 -8.86 0.36
CA ASP A 98 8.00 -9.42 1.49
C ASP A 98 8.12 -10.96 1.53
N SER A 99 8.15 -11.51 2.74
CA SER A 99 8.21 -12.95 2.98
C SER A 99 6.96 -13.68 2.49
N HIS A 100 5.80 -13.02 2.54
CA HIS A 100 4.54 -13.59 2.07
C HIS A 100 4.36 -13.45 0.56
N LYS A 101 3.95 -14.54 -0.10
CA LYS A 101 3.88 -14.63 -1.58
C LYS A 101 2.93 -13.60 -2.19
N ASP A 102 1.72 -13.44 -1.66
CA ASP A 102 0.74 -12.52 -2.25
C ASP A 102 1.15 -11.06 -2.03
N THR A 103 1.69 -10.75 -0.85
CA THR A 103 2.17 -9.40 -0.53
C THR A 103 3.32 -9.02 -1.45
N ARG A 104 4.23 -9.98 -1.68
CA ARG A 104 5.32 -9.84 -2.65
C ARG A 104 4.83 -9.65 -4.07
N HIS A 105 3.80 -10.39 -4.47
CA HIS A 105 3.19 -10.22 -5.79
C HIS A 105 2.65 -8.80 -5.99
N TYR A 106 1.89 -8.26 -5.03
CA TYR A 106 1.41 -6.87 -5.12
C TYR A 106 2.56 -5.85 -5.17
N GLY A 107 3.61 -6.05 -4.37
CA GLY A 107 4.80 -5.19 -4.41
C GLY A 107 5.52 -5.23 -5.77
N LEU A 108 5.63 -6.41 -6.38
CA LEU A 108 6.22 -6.57 -7.72
C LEU A 108 5.39 -5.86 -8.80
N GLU A 109 4.06 -5.95 -8.74
CA GLU A 109 3.17 -5.23 -9.66
C GLU A 109 3.27 -3.71 -9.48
N MET A 110 3.36 -3.22 -8.24
CA MET A 110 3.66 -1.80 -7.98
C MET A 110 5.00 -1.39 -8.61
N VAL A 111 6.07 -2.16 -8.41
CA VAL A 111 7.38 -1.88 -9.00
C VAL A 111 7.30 -1.85 -10.53
N ARG A 112 6.62 -2.82 -11.16
CA ARG A 112 6.41 -2.85 -12.62
C ARG A 112 5.72 -1.60 -13.13
N MET A 113 4.64 -1.17 -12.46
CA MET A 113 3.96 0.07 -12.78
C MET A 113 4.90 1.27 -12.66
N LEU A 114 5.63 1.38 -11.55
CA LEU A 114 6.53 2.51 -11.30
C LEU A 114 7.69 2.57 -12.32
N LEU A 115 8.22 1.43 -12.77
CA LEU A 115 9.27 1.35 -13.77
C LEU A 115 8.87 1.91 -15.14
N THR A 116 7.58 2.16 -15.41
CA THR A 116 7.14 2.81 -16.65
C THR A 116 7.48 4.31 -16.71
N HIS A 117 7.92 4.92 -15.60
CA HIS A 117 8.20 6.35 -15.51
C HIS A 117 9.65 6.64 -15.07
N GLN A 118 10.35 7.51 -15.80
CA GLN A 118 11.80 7.76 -15.61
C GLN A 118 12.18 8.27 -14.21
N LYS A 119 11.34 9.11 -13.59
CA LYS A 119 11.56 9.55 -12.19
C LYS A 119 11.61 8.35 -11.24
N PHE A 120 10.67 7.42 -11.37
CA PHE A 120 10.58 6.27 -10.47
C PHE A 120 11.67 5.23 -10.73
N LYS A 121 12.13 5.05 -11.97
CA LYS A 121 13.32 4.23 -12.26
C LYS A 121 14.51 4.66 -11.40
N ARG A 122 14.84 5.96 -11.42
CA ARG A 122 15.93 6.53 -10.59
C ARG A 122 15.71 6.32 -9.09
N LEU A 123 14.49 6.56 -8.61
CA LEU A 123 14.16 6.39 -7.19
C LEU A 123 14.27 4.93 -6.73
N LEU A 124 13.85 3.98 -7.57
CA LEU A 124 13.97 2.55 -7.29
C LEU A 124 15.44 2.11 -7.29
N GLU A 125 16.24 2.55 -8.26
CA GLU A 125 17.69 2.29 -8.32
C GLU A 125 18.42 2.80 -7.08
N GLN A 126 18.13 4.02 -6.64
CA GLN A 126 18.68 4.59 -5.40
C GLN A 126 18.32 3.74 -4.18
N SER A 127 17.06 3.30 -4.08
CA SER A 127 16.59 2.49 -2.95
C SER A 127 17.25 1.10 -2.87
N LEU A 128 17.75 0.59 -3.99
CA LEU A 128 18.52 -0.66 -4.04
C LEU A 128 19.97 -0.43 -3.63
N SER A 129 20.60 0.64 -4.13
CA SER A 129 21.99 0.97 -3.82
C SER A 129 22.24 1.31 -2.34
N THR A 130 21.25 1.84 -1.61
CA THR A 130 21.42 2.18 -0.18
C THR A 130 21.35 0.95 0.74
N ARG A 131 20.97 -0.23 0.25
CA ARG A 131 20.87 -1.46 1.07
C ARG A 131 22.07 -2.40 0.95
N ASP A 132 23.03 -2.08 0.09
CA ASP A 132 24.26 -2.87 -0.14
C ASP A 132 25.50 -2.27 0.56
N LEU A 133 25.31 -1.36 1.52
CA LEU A 133 26.32 -0.77 2.41
C LEU A 133 25.96 -1.04 3.87
#